data_AF-A0A653K307-F1
#
_entry.id   AF-A0A653K307-F1
#
_cell.length_a   1.000
_cell.length_b   1.000
_cell.length_c   1.000
_cell.angle_alpha   90.00
_cell.angle_beta   90.00
_cell.angle_gamma   90.00
#
_symmetry.space_group_name_H-M   'P 1'
#
loop_
_entity.id
_entity.type
_entity.pdbx_description
1 polymer ?
#
loop_
_entity_poly.entity_id
_entity_poly.type
_entity_poly.pdbx_seq_one_letter_code
_entity_poly.pdbx_strand_id
1 'polypeptide(L)'
;MGILRDKIDHIEEILHQFPSVLFIVLLTICFTVFSPFVYVSIIKGIANTQILTTFPFKGLVENNIDVLKYGLFIVPVAVLCIGLSLAQERYSRIISRFY
;
A
#
# COMPACT_ATOMS: atom_id res chain seq x y z
N MET A 1 25.05 23.88 -3.17
CA MET A 1 23.63 23.72 -3.54
C MET A 1 23.41 23.22 -4.98
N GLY A 2 24.42 22.71 -5.70
CA GLY A 2 24.24 22.20 -7.09
C GLY A 2 23.86 20.71 -7.17
N ILE A 3 24.49 19.85 -6.36
CA ILE A 3 24.35 18.38 -6.44
C ILE A 3 22.92 17.89 -6.17
N LEU A 4 22.20 18.56 -5.26
CA LEU A 4 20.79 18.23 -4.97
C LEU A 4 19.87 18.65 -6.11
N ARG A 5 20.19 19.74 -6.80
CA ARG A 5 19.38 20.26 -7.90
C ARG A 5 19.54 19.40 -9.15
N ASP A 6 20.77 19.03 -9.49
CA ASP A 6 21.02 18.09 -10.59
C ASP A 6 20.37 16.72 -10.36
N LYS A 7 20.36 16.20 -9.12
CA LYS A 7 19.66 14.96 -8.79
C LYS A 7 18.14 15.08 -8.91
N ILE A 8 17.57 16.22 -8.52
CA ILE A 8 16.13 16.48 -8.64
C ILE A 8 15.76 16.62 -10.12
N ASP A 9 16.54 17.35 -10.90
CA ASP A 9 16.32 17.54 -12.34
C ASP A 9 16.43 16.19 -13.09
N HIS A 10 17.37 15.32 -12.71
CA HIS A 10 17.48 13.99 -13.29
C HIS A 10 16.35 13.04 -12.87
N ILE A 11 15.89 13.16 -11.63
CA ILE A 11 14.69 12.46 -11.16
C ILE A 11 13.47 12.95 -11.96
N GLU A 12 13.32 14.27 -12.15
CA GLU A 12 12.25 14.88 -12.94
C GLU A 12 12.26 14.41 -14.40
N GLU A 13 13.43 14.30 -15.03
CA GLU A 13 13.59 13.80 -16.40
C GLU A 13 13.16 12.33 -16.54
N ILE A 14 13.60 11.47 -15.60
CA ILE A 14 13.19 10.05 -15.53
C ILE A 14 11.69 9.93 -15.23
N LEU A 15 11.17 10.82 -14.38
CA LEU A 15 9.74 10.92 -14.06
C LEU A 15 8.91 11.26 -15.31
N HIS A 16 9.36 12.23 -16.09
CA HIS A 16 8.69 12.68 -17.30
C HIS A 16 8.70 11.61 -18.39
N GLN A 17 9.75 10.79 -18.42
CA GLN A 17 9.92 9.69 -19.37
C GLN A 17 9.04 8.47 -19.03
N PHE A 18 8.70 8.24 -17.75
CA PHE A 18 7.95 7.06 -17.29
C PHE A 18 6.73 7.39 -16.42
N PRO A 19 5.73 8.12 -16.95
CA PRO A 19 4.54 8.55 -16.19
C PRO A 19 3.75 7.39 -15.58
N SER A 20 3.78 6.21 -16.22
CA SER A 20 3.09 5.02 -15.71
C SER A 20 3.70 4.44 -14.43
N VAL A 21 5.02 4.56 -14.24
CA VAL A 21 5.69 4.09 -13.00
C VAL A 21 5.34 5.02 -11.85
N LEU A 22 5.31 6.33 -12.12
CA LEU A 22 4.89 7.31 -11.13
C LEU A 22 3.47 7.14 -10.67
N PHE A 23 2.55 6.87 -11.60
CA PHE A 23 1.16 6.62 -11.24
C PHE A 23 1.03 5.43 -10.28
N ILE A 24 1.81 4.37 -10.50
CA ILE A 24 1.85 3.21 -9.59
C ILE A 24 2.42 3.60 -8.22
N VAL A 25 3.51 4.36 -8.17
CA VAL A 25 4.11 4.82 -6.91
C VAL A 25 3.15 5.73 -6.15
N LEU A 26 2.50 6.68 -6.83
CA LEU A 26 1.52 7.58 -6.23
C LEU A 26 0.32 6.80 -5.67
N LEU A 27 -0.22 5.85 -6.45
CA LEU A 27 -1.28 4.96 -5.97
C LEU A 27 -0.82 4.14 -4.77
N THR A 28 0.41 3.64 -4.78
CA THR A 28 0.98 2.86 -3.67
C THR A 28 1.03 3.70 -2.40
N ILE A 29 1.48 4.95 -2.49
CA ILE A 29 1.52 5.87 -1.35
C ILE A 29 0.09 6.12 -0.84
N CYS A 30 -0.86 6.42 -1.74
CA CYS A 30 -2.26 6.59 -1.38
C CYS A 30 -2.81 5.35 -0.66
N PHE A 31 -2.66 4.16 -1.24
CA PHE A 31 -3.14 2.92 -0.63
C PHE A 31 -2.46 2.63 0.70
N THR A 32 -1.17 2.92 0.83
CA THR A 32 -0.44 2.76 2.11
C THR A 32 -1.07 3.62 3.20
N VAL A 33 -1.36 4.89 2.90
CA VAL A 33 -2.00 5.83 3.84
C VAL A 33 -3.45 5.43 4.16
N PHE A 34 -4.20 4.94 3.16
CA PHE A 34 -5.60 4.52 3.35
C PHE A 34 -5.75 3.13 3.98
N SER A 35 -4.73 2.27 3.87
CA SER A 35 -4.82 0.87 4.30
C SER A 35 -5.14 0.66 5.79
N PRO A 36 -4.69 1.47 6.76
CA PRO A 36 -5.11 1.31 8.16
C PRO A 36 -6.61 1.52 8.34
N PHE A 37 -7.19 2.50 7.64
CA PHE A 37 -8.63 2.80 7.71
C PHE A 37 -9.46 1.66 7.13
N VAL A 38 -9.03 1.13 5.99
CA VAL A 38 -9.64 -0.03 5.35
C VAL A 38 -9.53 -1.25 6.27
N TYR A 39 -8.36 -1.51 6.84
CA TYR A 39 -8.12 -2.61 7.76
C TYR A 39 -9.05 -2.57 8.98
N VAL A 40 -9.10 -1.43 9.68
CA VAL A 40 -9.99 -1.25 10.84
C VAL A 40 -11.46 -1.43 10.45
N SER A 41 -11.86 -0.89 9.28
CA SER A 41 -13.23 -1.03 8.79
C SER A 41 -13.59 -2.49 8.51
N ILE A 42 -12.67 -3.27 7.94
CA ILE A 42 -12.86 -4.70 7.70
C ILE A 42 -12.99 -5.46 9.02
N ILE A 43 -12.08 -5.25 9.98
CA ILE A 43 -12.14 -5.94 11.28
C ILE A 43 -13.46 -5.62 12.01
N LYS A 44 -13.88 -4.35 11.99
CA LYS A 44 -15.17 -3.94 12.56
C LYS A 44 -16.36 -4.58 11.83
N GLY A 45 -16.30 -4.67 10.51
CA GLY A 45 -17.31 -5.36 9.69
C GLY A 45 -17.42 -6.84 10.03
N ILE A 46 -16.29 -7.53 10.19
CA ILE A 46 -16.24 -8.94 10.60
C ILE A 46 -16.85 -9.10 12.00
N ALA A 47 -16.42 -8.29 12.97
CA ALA A 47 -16.94 -8.36 14.35
C ALA A 47 -18.46 -8.13 14.43
N ASN A 48 -18.98 -7.24 13.59
CA ASN A 48 -20.41 -6.89 13.54
C ASN A 48 -21.21 -7.72 12.53
N THR A 49 -20.62 -8.74 11.92
CA THR A 49 -21.35 -9.63 11.02
C THR A 49 -22.36 -10.43 11.83
N GLN A 50 -23.64 -10.16 11.58
CA GLN A 50 -24.75 -10.82 12.24
C GLN A 50 -25.28 -11.96 11.37
N ILE A 51 -25.36 -13.16 11.94
CA ILE A 51 -25.99 -14.31 11.30
C ILE A 51 -27.17 -14.75 12.17
N LEU A 52 -28.36 -14.73 11.56
CA LEU A 52 -29.67 -15.01 12.16
C LEU A 52 -30.03 -14.04 13.30
N THR A 53 -29.31 -14.10 14.42
CA THR A 53 -29.43 -13.18 15.59
C THR A 53 -28.13 -13.06 16.40
N THR A 54 -27.07 -13.75 16.01
CA THR A 54 -25.82 -13.86 16.78
C THR A 54 -24.65 -13.17 16.07
N PHE A 55 -23.62 -12.79 16.83
CA PHE A 55 -22.37 -12.22 16.34
C PHE A 55 -21.23 -13.24 16.50
N PRO A 56 -21.17 -14.28 15.65
CA PRO A 56 -20.27 -15.41 15.87
C PRO A 56 -18.78 -15.02 15.85
N PHE A 57 -18.42 -13.95 15.15
CA PHE A 57 -17.03 -13.50 15.01
C PHE A 57 -16.61 -12.47 16.05
N LYS A 58 -17.56 -11.90 16.81
CA LYS A 58 -17.25 -10.85 17.79
C LYS A 58 -16.28 -11.34 18.87
N GLY A 59 -16.56 -12.51 19.44
CA GLY A 59 -15.67 -13.12 20.44
C GLY A 59 -14.30 -13.49 19.87
N LEU A 60 -14.22 -13.90 18.60
CA LEU A 60 -12.95 -14.21 17.94
C LEU A 60 -12.09 -12.96 17.76
N VAL A 61 -12.70 -11.83 17.38
CA VAL A 61 -12.00 -10.55 17.27
C VAL A 61 -11.55 -10.07 18.64
N GLU A 62 -12.43 -10.06 19.63
CA GLU A 62 -12.11 -9.62 21.01
C GLU A 62 -10.97 -10.43 21.63
N ASN A 63 -10.99 -11.76 21.49
CA ASN A 63 -9.95 -12.63 22.03
C ASN A 63 -8.59 -12.49 21.34
N ASN A 64 -8.55 -11.95 20.12
CA ASN A 64 -7.32 -11.79 19.33
C ASN A 64 -6.96 -10.32 19.07
N ILE A 65 -7.56 -9.39 19.82
CA ILE A 65 -7.36 -7.95 19.59
C ILE A 65 -5.88 -7.56 19.69
N ASP A 66 -5.13 -8.15 20.62
CA ASP A 66 -3.70 -7.85 20.78
C ASP A 66 -2.86 -8.23 19.56
N VAL A 67 -3.22 -9.32 18.86
CA VAL A 67 -2.59 -9.71 17.60
C VAL A 67 -3.07 -8.80 16.46
N LEU A 68 -4.36 -8.52 16.40
CA LEU A 68 -4.98 -7.71 15.35
C LEU A 68 -4.45 -6.26 15.33
N LYS A 69 -4.02 -5.72 16.47
CA LYS A 69 -3.37 -4.39 16.55
C LYS A 69 -2.13 -4.29 15.67
N TYR A 70 -1.32 -5.36 15.56
CA TYR A 70 -0.12 -5.34 14.71
C TYR A 70 -0.47 -5.23 13.22
N GLY A 71 -1.68 -5.62 12.82
CA GLY A 71 -2.17 -5.45 11.46
C GLY A 71 -2.20 -3.98 11.01
N LEU A 72 -2.34 -3.01 11.92
CA LEU A 72 -2.25 -1.58 11.58
C LEU A 72 -0.88 -1.18 11.02
N PHE A 73 0.19 -1.92 11.35
CA PHE A 73 1.54 -1.65 10.85
C PHE A 73 1.93 -2.62 9.75
N ILE A 74 1.59 -3.90 9.90
CA ILE A 74 1.92 -4.94 8.93
C ILE A 74 1.23 -4.69 7.58
N VAL A 75 -0.05 -4.27 7.59
CA VAL A 75 -0.80 -4.06 6.35
C VAL A 75 -0.23 -2.91 5.50
N PRO A 76 0.04 -1.71 6.03
CA PRO A 76 0.69 -0.65 5.25
C PRO A 76 2.05 -1.05 4.70
N VAL A 77 2.87 -1.75 5.49
CA VAL A 77 4.17 -2.25 5.03
C VAL A 77 4.01 -3.23 3.88
N ALA A 78 3.06 -4.17 3.98
CA ALA A 78 2.77 -5.12 2.91
C ALA A 78 2.30 -4.41 1.62
N VAL A 79 1.39 -3.43 1.74
CA VAL A 79 0.92 -2.62 0.60
C VAL A 79 2.09 -1.89 -0.06
N LEU A 80 2.99 -1.30 0.74
CA LEU A 80 4.15 -0.59 0.25
C LEU A 80 5.12 -1.53 -0.48
N CYS A 81 5.43 -2.71 0.09
CA CYS A 81 6.28 -3.71 -0.56
C CYS A 81 5.70 -4.19 -1.90
N ILE A 82 4.40 -4.49 -1.95
CA ILE A 82 3.72 -4.94 -3.17
C ILE A 82 3.72 -3.83 -4.21
N GLY A 83 3.33 -2.60 -3.82
CA GLY A 83 3.24 -1.48 -4.73
C GLY A 83 4.59 -1.05 -5.31
N LEU A 84 5.65 -1.07 -4.51
CA LEU A 84 7.01 -0.84 -5.00
C LEU A 84 7.49 -1.96 -5.92
N SER A 85 7.18 -3.22 -5.62
CA SER A 85 7.53 -4.35 -6.50
C SER A 85 6.85 -4.21 -7.87
N LEU A 86 5.58 -3.80 -7.90
CA LEU A 86 4.83 -3.52 -9.14
C LEU A 86 5.43 -2.34 -9.92
N ALA A 87 5.83 -1.27 -9.21
CA ALA A 87 6.50 -0.13 -9.85
C ALA A 87 7.84 -0.53 -10.47
N GLN A 88 8.63 -1.33 -9.75
CA GLN A 88 9.92 -1.84 -10.23
C GLN A 88 9.75 -2.78 -11.43
N GLU A 89 8.78 -3.69 -11.39
CA GLU A 89 8.48 -4.58 -12.51
C GLU A 89 8.05 -3.78 -13.75
N ARG A 90 7.24 -2.74 -13.56
CA ARG A 90 6.82 -1.85 -14.65
C ARG A 90 8.00 -1.10 -15.24
N TYR A 91 8.87 -0.56 -14.41
CA TYR A 91 10.09 0.12 -14.83
C TYR A 91 11.01 -0.81 -15.63
N SER A 92 11.27 -2.02 -15.11
CA SER A 92 12.08 -3.03 -15.79
C SER A 92 11.53 -3.41 -17.15
N ARG A 93 10.20 -3.58 -17.28
CA ARG A 93 9.53 -3.87 -18.55
C ARG A 93 9.62 -2.75 -19.57
N ILE A 94 9.77 -1.50 -19.12
CA ILE A 94 9.92 -0.38 -20.04
C ILE A 94 11.38 -0.31 -20.51
N ILE A 95 12.35 -0.41 -19.61
CA ILE A 95 13.78 -0.40 -19.97
C ILE A 95 14.13 -1.51 -20.94
N SER A 96 13.64 -2.74 -20.72
CA SER A 96 13.90 -3.88 -21.60
C SER A 96 13.31 -3.75 -23.01
N ARG A 97 12.55 -2.70 -23.30
CA ARG A 97 12.06 -2.38 -24.65
C ARG A 97 12.92 -1.36 -25.37
N PHE A 98 13.75 -0.62 -24.62
CA PHE A 98 14.63 0.42 -25.16
C PHE A 98 16.10 -0.03 -25.21
N TYR A 99 16.50 -0.94 -24.32
CA TYR A 99 17.80 -1.63 -24.27
C TYR A 99 17.59 -3.13 -24.42
#